data_AF-A0A5D6WNN6-F1
#
_entry.id   AF-A0A5D6WNN6-F1
#
_cell.length_a   1.000
_cell.length_b   1.000
_cell.length_c   1.000
_cell.angle_alpha   90.00
_cell.angle_beta   90.00
_cell.angle_gamma   90.00
#
_symmetry.space_group_name_H-M   'P 1'
#
loop_
_entity.id
_entity.type
_entity.pdbx_description
1 polymer ?
#
loop_
_entity_poly.entity_id
_entity_poly.type
_entity_poly.pdbx_seq_one_letter_code
_entity_poly.pdbx_strand_id
1 'polypeptide(L)'
;MRILNDSTASLTGSIAKASYTAVAKKPSLAKDKVALDTAEISDEARVMQEKRQLAEPADLQDWSDVIDRGNGKFTARFHSAAEIAGIVKRGYLMVKGQRVTLDKQQQKELLAAGRQMEKDRQNVMNQFMLEEQLASARQSADSWKKAAQQQSRVMQTAMRIMHGRHVSGADEKELAEAAPELYSMAKSAGTLEKLKEDREQRERDRKLSEANERQRAEENEPRDYSTKPLSAYPTYATELTIDFSGDVPQAGAAGEVTIPPAEA
;
A
#
# COMPACT_ATOMS: atom_id res chain seq x y z
N MET A 1 -30.69 16.09 26.96
CA MET A 1 -29.22 15.86 26.99
C MET A 1 -28.59 16.53 25.76
N ARG A 2 -27.27 16.75 25.77
CA ARG A 2 -26.61 17.70 24.86
C ARG A 2 -26.61 17.26 23.39
N ILE A 3 -26.76 18.26 22.53
CA ILE A 3 -26.57 18.20 21.07
C ILE A 3 -25.06 18.12 20.79
N LEU A 4 -24.64 17.25 19.88
CA LEU A 4 -23.28 17.24 19.33
C LEU A 4 -23.20 18.29 18.21
N ASN A 5 -22.17 19.11 18.24
CA ASN A 5 -22.00 20.26 17.35
C ASN A 5 -20.77 20.04 16.46
N ASP A 6 -20.86 20.42 15.19
CA ASP A 6 -19.76 20.33 14.23
C ASP A 6 -18.53 21.14 14.65
N SER A 7 -17.35 20.70 14.18
CA SER A 7 -16.19 21.57 14.00
C SER A 7 -15.29 21.06 12.88
N THR A 8 -15.60 21.49 11.65
CA THR A 8 -14.67 21.43 10.53
C THR A 8 -13.64 22.55 10.67
N ALA A 9 -12.37 22.19 10.87
CA ALA A 9 -11.26 23.15 10.95
C ALA A 9 -10.53 23.24 9.60
N SER A 10 -10.83 24.30 8.84
CA SER A 10 -10.08 24.66 7.63
C SER A 10 -8.75 25.34 7.99
N LEU A 11 -7.68 24.97 7.27
CA LEU A 11 -6.36 25.59 7.39
C LEU A 11 -6.22 26.70 6.34
N THR A 12 -6.31 27.96 6.76
CA THR A 12 -6.06 29.13 5.90
C THR A 12 -5.24 30.22 6.61
N GLY A 13 -4.18 30.70 5.93
CA GLY A 13 -3.40 31.88 6.31
C GLY A 13 -2.28 31.64 7.35
N SER A 14 -1.17 32.38 7.33
CA SER A 14 -0.66 33.30 6.30
C SER A 14 0.86 33.48 6.46
N ILE A 15 1.56 33.86 5.38
CA ILE A 15 3.03 34.02 5.37
C ILE A 15 3.39 35.47 5.72
N ALA A 16 4.24 35.68 6.71
CA ALA A 16 4.83 36.99 7.03
C ALA A 16 6.36 36.96 6.91
N LYS A 17 6.91 37.74 5.97
CA LYS A 17 8.35 38.06 5.89
C LYS A 17 8.67 39.25 6.80
N ALA A 18 9.81 39.23 7.46
CA ALA A 18 10.47 40.43 7.95
C ALA A 18 12.00 40.26 7.95
N SER A 19 12.66 40.91 7.00
CA SER A 19 14.12 41.05 6.92
C SER A 19 14.51 42.45 7.39
N TYR A 20 15.53 42.60 8.23
CA TYR A 20 16.26 43.87 8.36
C TYR A 20 17.71 43.68 8.83
N THR A 21 18.64 44.32 8.12
CA THR A 21 20.04 44.52 8.50
C THR A 21 20.35 46.02 8.40
N ALA A 22 20.97 46.60 9.44
CA ALA A 22 21.64 47.91 9.38
C ALA A 22 22.60 48.08 10.59
N VAL A 23 23.60 48.95 10.45
CA VAL A 23 24.79 49.08 11.31
C VAL A 23 24.98 50.53 11.79
N ALA A 24 25.42 50.79 13.04
CA ALA A 24 26.42 51.85 13.39
C ALA A 24 26.77 52.05 14.89
N LYS A 25 28.04 51.74 15.24
CA LYS A 25 29.01 52.45 16.14
C LYS A 25 28.69 52.99 17.57
N LYS A 26 29.29 52.27 18.56
CA LYS A 26 30.22 52.66 19.67
C LYS A 26 30.01 53.96 20.48
N PRO A 27 30.03 53.88 21.82
CA PRO A 27 31.27 53.85 22.67
C PRO A 27 31.82 52.43 23.01
N SER A 28 32.91 52.15 23.75
CA SER A 28 34.10 52.92 24.24
C SER A 28 35.34 52.00 24.47
N LEU A 29 35.81 51.81 25.73
CA LEU A 29 37.04 51.13 26.22
C LEU A 29 36.88 50.72 27.71
N ALA A 30 37.06 49.44 28.03
CA ALA A 30 37.69 48.93 29.27
C ALA A 30 38.16 47.49 29.02
N LYS A 31 39.25 47.06 29.66
CA LYS A 31 39.87 45.74 29.46
C LYS A 31 39.24 44.73 30.41
N ASP A 32 38.97 43.52 29.93
CA ASP A 32 39.27 42.31 30.69
C ASP A 32 39.42 41.07 29.80
N LYS A 33 40.10 40.04 30.31
CA LYS A 33 40.60 38.90 29.53
C LYS A 33 39.48 37.90 29.24
N VAL A 34 39.22 37.63 27.96
CA VAL A 34 38.46 36.44 27.55
C VAL A 34 39.40 35.23 27.60
N ALA A 35 39.22 34.38 28.60
CA ALA A 35 39.74 33.02 28.54
C ALA A 35 38.96 32.26 27.46
N LEU A 36 39.65 31.56 26.56
CA LEU A 36 38.99 30.52 25.77
C LEU A 36 38.82 29.29 26.65
N ASP A 37 37.59 29.03 27.09
CA ASP A 37 37.22 27.75 27.70
C ASP A 37 37.22 26.66 26.62
N THR A 38 38.40 26.14 26.31
CA THR A 38 38.52 24.81 25.71
C THR A 38 38.16 23.79 26.78
N ALA A 39 36.91 23.33 26.74
CA ALA A 39 36.44 22.24 27.60
C ALA A 39 37.16 20.94 27.22
N GLU A 40 38.33 20.71 27.82
CA GLU A 40 39.05 19.46 27.70
C GLU A 40 38.23 18.33 28.33
N ILE A 41 37.89 17.32 27.52
CA ILE A 41 37.25 16.10 28.00
C ILE A 41 38.27 15.41 28.90
N SER A 42 38.01 15.36 30.20
CA SER A 42 38.93 14.74 31.16
C SER A 42 39.27 13.30 30.74
N ASP A 43 40.48 12.85 31.04
CA ASP A 43 40.89 11.47 30.72
C ASP A 43 39.94 10.45 31.35
N GLU A 44 39.36 10.76 32.52
CA GLU A 44 38.29 9.96 33.15
C GLU A 44 37.02 9.89 32.30
N ALA A 45 36.57 11.02 31.72
CA ALA A 45 35.43 11.05 30.82
C ALA A 45 35.73 10.30 29.51
N ARG A 46 36.96 10.38 28.99
CA ARG A 46 37.41 9.64 27.80
C ARG A 46 37.45 8.13 28.06
N VAL A 47 38.03 7.72 29.19
CA VAL A 47 38.05 6.32 29.67
C VAL A 47 36.63 5.83 29.97
N MET A 48 35.72 6.66 30.48
CA MET A 48 34.30 6.33 30.64
C MET A 48 33.58 6.17 29.29
N GLN A 49 33.99 6.92 28.27
CA GLN A 49 33.44 6.82 26.91
C GLN A 49 33.95 5.57 26.18
N GLU A 50 35.23 5.21 26.35
CA GLU A 50 35.80 3.93 25.91
C GLU A 50 35.17 2.76 26.67
N LYS A 51 35.05 2.84 28.00
CA LYS A 51 34.35 1.84 28.82
C LYS A 51 32.87 1.73 28.49
N ARG A 52 32.18 2.77 28.03
CA ARG A 52 30.80 2.68 27.51
C ARG A 52 30.72 2.08 26.10
N GLN A 53 31.79 2.14 25.31
CA GLN A 53 31.90 1.45 24.03
C GLN A 53 32.31 -0.02 24.19
N LEU A 54 33.03 -0.34 25.27
CA LEU A 54 33.45 -1.69 25.66
C LEU A 54 32.47 -2.41 26.61
N ALA A 55 31.58 -1.67 27.28
CA ALA A 55 30.54 -2.25 28.10
C ALA A 55 29.57 -3.01 27.20
N GLU A 56 29.39 -4.30 27.47
CA GLU A 56 28.42 -5.11 26.75
C GLU A 56 27.02 -4.48 26.93
N PRO A 57 26.27 -4.24 25.84
CA PRO A 57 24.93 -3.70 25.98
C PRO A 57 24.08 -4.69 26.77
N ALA A 58 23.29 -4.17 27.71
CA ALA A 58 22.49 -4.97 28.64
C ALA A 58 21.50 -5.93 27.95
N ASP A 59 21.18 -5.67 26.69
CA ASP A 59 20.37 -6.53 25.82
C ASP A 59 21.24 -7.61 25.14
N LEU A 60 21.80 -8.52 25.94
CA LEU A 60 22.40 -9.79 25.48
C LEU A 60 21.31 -10.80 25.05
N GLN A 61 20.34 -10.34 24.26
CA GLN A 61 19.24 -11.17 23.80
C GLN A 61 19.69 -12.02 22.60
N ASP A 62 19.51 -13.34 22.73
CA ASP A 62 19.73 -14.29 21.66
C ASP A 62 18.89 -13.98 20.41
N TRP A 63 19.46 -14.25 19.25
CA TRP A 63 18.74 -14.18 17.98
C TRP A 63 17.57 -15.17 17.98
N SER A 64 16.37 -14.69 17.62
CA SER A 64 15.13 -15.45 17.79
C SER A 64 14.91 -16.53 16.74
N ASP A 65 15.31 -16.28 15.48
CA ASP A 65 15.15 -17.24 14.38
C ASP A 65 16.49 -17.87 14.03
N VAL A 66 16.81 -18.97 14.74
CA VAL A 66 18.00 -19.78 14.53
C VAL A 66 17.59 -21.23 14.27
N ILE A 67 17.93 -21.71 13.08
CA ILE A 67 17.71 -23.09 12.65
C ILE A 67 18.96 -23.90 13.01
N ASP A 68 18.78 -25.00 13.76
CA ASP A 68 19.83 -25.99 13.98
C ASP A 68 19.98 -26.88 12.74
N ARG A 69 21.19 -26.99 12.20
CA ARG A 69 21.54 -27.81 11.03
C ARG A 69 22.29 -29.09 11.42
N GLY A 70 22.48 -29.34 12.72
CA GLY A 70 23.27 -30.43 13.27
C GLY A 70 24.79 -30.16 13.24
N ASN A 71 25.56 -31.00 13.92
CA ASN A 71 27.03 -30.94 13.97
C ASN A 71 27.59 -29.57 14.42
N GLY A 72 26.88 -28.84 15.29
CA GLY A 72 27.26 -27.50 15.74
C GLY A 72 27.06 -26.40 14.70
N LYS A 73 26.39 -26.67 13.58
CA LYS A 73 26.09 -25.66 12.55
C LYS A 73 24.68 -25.12 12.74
N PHE A 74 24.58 -23.80 12.66
CA PHE A 74 23.34 -23.06 12.81
C PHE A 74 23.11 -22.14 11.61
N THR A 75 21.87 -21.71 11.42
CA THR A 75 21.52 -20.68 10.44
C THR A 75 20.66 -19.63 11.12
N ALA A 76 21.18 -18.39 11.24
CA ALA A 76 20.38 -17.27 11.68
C ALA A 76 19.63 -16.69 10.47
N ARG A 77 18.30 -16.54 10.58
CA ARG A 77 17.46 -15.98 9.53
C ARG A 77 17.00 -14.57 9.90
N PHE A 78 17.01 -13.68 8.91
CA PHE A 78 16.59 -12.29 9.00
C PHE A 78 15.45 -12.02 8.02
N HIS A 79 14.38 -11.37 8.47
CA HIS A 79 13.19 -11.08 7.67
C HIS A 79 13.12 -9.63 7.19
N SER A 80 13.99 -8.75 7.71
CA SER A 80 14.02 -7.35 7.33
C SER A 80 15.43 -6.78 7.22
N ALA A 81 15.60 -5.80 6.33
CA ALA A 81 16.85 -5.05 6.23
C ALA A 81 17.16 -4.24 7.51
N ALA A 82 16.15 -3.96 8.35
CA ALA A 82 16.31 -3.28 9.63
C ALA A 82 17.00 -4.17 10.68
N GLU A 83 16.63 -5.44 10.76
CA GLU A 83 17.30 -6.46 11.60
C GLU A 83 18.79 -6.56 11.23
N ILE A 84 19.06 -6.73 9.93
CA ILE A 84 20.41 -6.81 9.37
C ILE A 84 21.22 -5.54 9.69
N ALA A 85 20.65 -4.35 9.48
CA ALA A 85 21.31 -3.09 9.79
C ALA A 85 21.64 -2.96 11.28
N GLY A 86 20.76 -3.44 12.18
CA GLY A 86 21.00 -3.47 13.62
C GLY A 86 22.14 -4.42 14.02
N ILE A 87 22.21 -5.59 13.41
CA ILE A 87 23.27 -6.59 13.64
C ILE A 87 24.61 -6.09 13.10
N VAL A 88 24.64 -5.56 11.88
CA VAL A 88 25.84 -4.99 11.26
C VAL A 88 26.36 -3.78 12.04
N LYS A 89 25.47 -2.92 12.56
CA LYS A 89 25.85 -1.81 13.44
C LYS A 89 26.47 -2.26 14.77
N ARG A 90 26.02 -3.40 15.32
CA ARG A 90 26.61 -4.01 16.52
C ARG A 90 27.93 -4.74 16.22
N GLY A 91 28.11 -5.24 14.99
CA GLY A 91 29.28 -6.02 14.59
C GLY A 91 29.29 -7.45 15.13
N TYR A 92 28.20 -7.90 15.77
CA TYR A 92 28.03 -9.26 16.26
C TYR A 92 26.54 -9.62 16.38
N LEU A 93 26.26 -10.91 16.51
CA LEU A 93 24.98 -11.44 16.98
C LEU A 93 25.17 -12.40 18.16
N MET A 94 24.13 -12.61 18.96
CA MET A 94 24.10 -13.63 20.00
C MET A 94 23.32 -14.84 19.48
N VAL A 95 23.88 -16.04 19.63
CA VAL A 95 23.22 -17.30 19.28
C VAL A 95 23.47 -18.32 20.38
N LYS A 96 22.40 -18.85 20.98
CA LYS A 96 22.46 -19.84 22.08
C LYS A 96 23.36 -19.40 23.24
N GLY A 97 23.33 -18.12 23.59
CA GLY A 97 24.14 -17.48 24.63
C GLY A 97 25.58 -17.17 24.22
N GLN A 98 26.01 -17.49 22.99
CA GLN A 98 27.37 -17.24 22.50
C GLN A 98 27.42 -16.06 21.52
N ARG A 99 28.46 -15.23 21.64
CA ARG A 99 28.69 -14.12 20.70
C ARG A 99 29.34 -14.63 19.42
N VAL A 100 28.71 -14.35 18.29
CA VAL A 100 29.25 -14.55 16.94
C VAL A 100 29.63 -13.17 16.39
N THR A 101 30.93 -12.88 16.32
CA THR A 101 31.44 -11.62 15.74
C THR A 101 31.43 -11.67 14.22
N LEU A 102 31.04 -10.55 13.59
CA LEU A 102 30.97 -10.41 12.14
C LEU A 102 32.13 -9.55 11.63
N ASP A 103 32.92 -10.06 10.70
CA ASP A 103 33.96 -9.29 10.02
C ASP A 103 33.38 -8.31 8.98
N LYS A 104 34.25 -7.47 8.39
CA LYS A 104 33.83 -6.44 7.41
C LYS A 104 33.29 -7.02 6.09
N GLN A 105 33.74 -8.21 5.68
CA GLN A 105 33.25 -8.89 4.49
C GLN A 105 31.86 -9.48 4.77
N GLN A 106 31.70 -10.21 5.88
CA GLN A 106 30.42 -10.78 6.32
C GLN A 106 29.35 -9.69 6.52
N GLN A 107 29.71 -8.57 7.15
CA GLN A 107 28.83 -7.40 7.28
C GLN A 107 28.39 -6.86 5.91
N LYS A 108 29.29 -6.82 4.92
CA LYS A 108 29.00 -6.34 3.56
C LYS A 108 28.13 -7.34 2.78
N GLU A 109 28.39 -8.63 2.91
CA GLU A 109 27.58 -9.71 2.30
C GLU A 109 26.17 -9.72 2.88
N LEU A 110 26.02 -9.64 4.21
CA LEU A 110 24.72 -9.58 4.87
C LEU A 110 23.92 -8.33 4.48
N LEU A 111 24.58 -7.16 4.38
CA LEU A 111 23.95 -5.93 3.84
C LEU A 111 23.54 -6.06 2.37
N ALA A 112 24.32 -6.78 1.55
CA ALA A 112 24.01 -6.97 0.14
C ALA A 112 22.80 -7.92 -0.04
N ALA A 113 22.80 -9.05 0.65
CA ALA A 113 21.68 -9.99 0.68
C ALA A 113 20.40 -9.32 1.21
N GLY A 114 20.49 -8.60 2.32
CA GLY A 114 19.34 -7.86 2.89
C GLY A 114 18.75 -6.79 1.97
N ARG A 115 19.57 -6.16 1.12
CA ARG A 115 19.09 -5.23 0.08
C ARG A 115 18.41 -5.94 -1.09
N GLN A 116 18.92 -7.11 -1.49
CA GLN A 116 18.32 -7.89 -2.56
C GLN A 116 16.97 -8.48 -2.11
N MET A 117 16.93 -9.07 -0.90
CA MET A 117 15.71 -9.52 -0.22
C MET A 117 14.63 -8.44 -0.17
N GLU A 118 14.94 -7.22 0.27
CA GLU A 118 13.94 -6.15 0.33
C GLU A 118 13.51 -5.68 -1.07
N LYS A 119 14.41 -5.70 -2.07
CA LYS A 119 14.08 -5.39 -3.47
C LYS A 119 13.13 -6.43 -4.06
N ASP A 120 13.36 -7.72 -3.81
CA ASP A 120 12.54 -8.80 -4.38
C ASP A 120 11.20 -8.95 -3.63
N ARG A 121 11.18 -8.66 -2.32
CA ARG A 121 9.94 -8.44 -1.56
C ARG A 121 9.12 -7.26 -2.10
N GLN A 122 9.77 -6.15 -2.47
CA GLN A 122 9.11 -5.03 -3.14
C GLN A 122 8.61 -5.40 -4.54
N ASN A 123 9.35 -6.20 -5.30
CA ASN A 123 8.90 -6.71 -6.61
C ASN A 123 7.63 -7.55 -6.48
N VAL A 124 7.57 -8.46 -5.51
CA VAL A 124 6.36 -9.24 -5.19
C VAL A 124 5.19 -8.34 -4.77
N MET A 125 5.43 -7.38 -3.86
CA MET A 125 4.37 -6.45 -3.43
C MET A 125 3.83 -5.61 -4.60
N ASN A 126 4.71 -5.18 -5.51
CA ASN A 126 4.32 -4.44 -6.71
C ASN A 126 3.49 -5.32 -7.67
N GLN A 127 3.85 -6.60 -7.85
CA GLN A 127 3.06 -7.54 -8.66
C GLN A 127 1.66 -7.76 -8.08
N PHE A 128 1.57 -8.06 -6.79
CA PHE A 128 0.29 -8.20 -6.08
C PHE A 128 -0.58 -6.93 -6.22
N MET A 129 0.00 -5.75 -5.94
CA MET A 129 -0.72 -4.47 -6.07
C MET A 129 -1.17 -4.17 -7.51
N LEU A 130 -0.43 -4.60 -8.53
CA LEU A 130 -0.83 -4.47 -9.93
C LEU A 130 -2.00 -5.42 -10.28
N GLU A 131 -1.99 -6.66 -9.78
CA GLU A 131 -3.11 -7.59 -9.97
C GLU A 131 -4.40 -7.08 -9.31
N GLU A 132 -4.31 -6.60 -8.07
CA GLU A 132 -5.41 -5.93 -7.34
C GLU A 132 -5.96 -4.72 -8.10
N GLN A 133 -5.07 -3.83 -8.57
CA GLN A 133 -5.47 -2.64 -9.35
C GLN A 133 -6.13 -3.02 -10.68
N LEU A 134 -5.65 -4.06 -11.36
CA LEU A 134 -6.26 -4.55 -12.60
C LEU A 134 -7.63 -5.19 -12.36
N ALA A 135 -7.82 -5.93 -11.28
CA ALA A 135 -9.11 -6.48 -10.88
C ALA A 135 -10.12 -5.36 -10.55
N SER A 136 -9.73 -4.42 -9.71
CA SER A 136 -10.54 -3.24 -9.37
C SER A 136 -10.87 -2.37 -10.59
N ALA A 137 -9.92 -2.19 -11.51
CA ALA A 137 -10.14 -1.47 -12.78
C ALA A 137 -11.14 -2.20 -13.68
N ARG A 138 -11.09 -3.54 -13.77
CA ARG A 138 -12.08 -4.36 -14.51
C ARG A 138 -13.48 -4.24 -13.89
N GLN A 139 -13.60 -4.41 -12.58
CA GLN A 139 -14.87 -4.27 -11.85
C GLN A 139 -15.46 -2.86 -12.03
N SER A 140 -14.62 -1.84 -11.97
CA SER A 140 -15.01 -0.45 -12.20
C SER A 140 -15.47 -0.23 -13.64
N ALA A 141 -14.69 -0.68 -14.63
CA ALA A 141 -15.00 -0.54 -16.05
C ALA A 141 -16.32 -1.25 -16.42
N ASP A 142 -16.56 -2.45 -15.90
CA ASP A 142 -17.81 -3.17 -16.09
C ASP A 142 -19.00 -2.48 -15.39
N SER A 143 -18.79 -1.88 -14.22
CA SER A 143 -19.84 -1.09 -13.55
C SER A 143 -20.19 0.18 -14.34
N TRP A 144 -19.20 0.91 -14.85
CA TRP A 144 -19.41 2.04 -15.77
C TRP A 144 -20.11 1.61 -17.05
N LYS A 145 -19.73 0.46 -17.61
CA LYS A 145 -20.38 -0.13 -18.80
C LYS A 145 -21.86 -0.41 -18.53
N LYS A 146 -22.20 -1.11 -17.43
CA LYS A 146 -23.58 -1.37 -17.00
C LYS A 146 -24.38 -0.07 -16.83
N ALA A 147 -23.82 0.93 -16.14
CA ALA A 147 -24.48 2.21 -15.94
C ALA A 147 -24.76 2.96 -17.26
N ALA A 148 -23.79 3.02 -18.17
CA ALA A 148 -23.97 3.64 -19.48
C ALA A 148 -24.97 2.88 -20.38
N GLN A 149 -24.96 1.55 -20.30
CA GLN A 149 -25.92 0.68 -21.00
C GLN A 149 -27.35 0.89 -20.48
N GLN A 150 -27.54 0.89 -19.15
CA GLN A 150 -28.81 1.21 -18.51
C GLN A 150 -29.31 2.62 -18.89
N GLN A 151 -28.46 3.64 -18.80
CA GLN A 151 -28.83 5.02 -19.15
C GLN A 151 -29.28 5.13 -20.63
N SER A 152 -28.61 4.42 -21.53
CA SER A 152 -29.01 4.34 -22.95
C SER A 152 -30.39 3.70 -23.12
N ARG A 153 -30.66 2.56 -22.45
CA ARG A 153 -31.99 1.91 -22.47
C ARG A 153 -33.08 2.82 -21.92
N VAL A 154 -32.84 3.44 -20.76
CA VAL A 154 -33.78 4.36 -20.09
C VAL A 154 -34.14 5.52 -21.03
N MET A 155 -33.15 6.14 -21.67
CA MET A 155 -33.38 7.23 -22.62
C MET A 155 -34.13 6.77 -23.88
N GLN A 156 -33.74 5.65 -24.49
CA GLN A 156 -34.44 5.10 -25.66
C GLN A 156 -35.91 4.73 -25.34
N THR A 157 -36.15 4.20 -24.14
CA THR A 157 -37.48 3.86 -23.64
C THR A 157 -38.33 5.10 -23.44
N ALA A 158 -37.78 6.14 -22.78
CA ALA A 158 -38.47 7.41 -22.59
C ALA A 158 -38.86 8.04 -23.93
N MET A 159 -37.92 8.07 -24.89
CA MET A 159 -38.18 8.57 -26.24
C MET A 159 -39.27 7.76 -26.96
N ARG A 160 -39.30 6.43 -26.83
CA ARG A 160 -40.37 5.59 -27.41
C ARG A 160 -41.74 5.93 -26.81
N ILE A 161 -41.84 6.05 -25.48
CA ILE A 161 -43.10 6.43 -24.81
C ILE A 161 -43.54 7.85 -25.20
N MET A 162 -42.63 8.83 -25.29
CA MET A 162 -42.94 10.19 -25.76
C MET A 162 -43.59 10.20 -27.14
N HIS A 163 -43.10 9.33 -28.04
CA HIS A 163 -43.63 9.19 -29.41
C HIS A 163 -44.83 8.23 -29.50
N GLY A 164 -45.49 7.90 -28.38
CA GLY A 164 -46.66 7.01 -28.36
C GLY A 164 -46.38 5.56 -28.82
N ARG A 165 -45.11 5.13 -28.87
CA ARG A 165 -44.69 3.82 -29.39
C ARG A 165 -44.81 2.73 -28.34
N HIS A 166 -45.06 1.50 -28.79
CA HIS A 166 -45.05 0.32 -27.92
C HIS A 166 -43.69 0.12 -27.23
N VAL A 167 -43.74 -0.25 -25.96
CA VAL A 167 -42.63 -0.52 -25.04
C VAL A 167 -43.01 -1.72 -24.16
N SER A 168 -42.04 -2.54 -23.76
CA SER A 168 -42.30 -3.67 -22.86
C SER A 168 -42.49 -3.22 -21.41
N GLY A 169 -43.27 -3.97 -20.62
CA GLY A 169 -43.47 -3.66 -19.20
C GLY A 169 -42.17 -3.69 -18.37
N ALA A 170 -41.17 -4.46 -18.80
CA ALA A 170 -39.84 -4.49 -18.16
C ALA A 170 -39.03 -3.22 -18.44
N ASP A 171 -39.02 -2.74 -19.69
CA ASP A 171 -38.36 -1.47 -20.06
C ASP A 171 -39.06 -0.28 -19.39
N GLU A 172 -40.40 -0.29 -19.37
CA GLU A 172 -41.20 0.76 -18.73
C GLU A 172 -40.93 0.82 -17.21
N LYS A 173 -40.82 -0.34 -16.56
CA LYS A 173 -40.43 -0.44 -15.15
C LYS A 173 -39.00 0.07 -14.92
N GLU A 174 -38.03 -0.32 -15.75
CA GLU A 174 -36.64 0.15 -15.65
C GLU A 174 -36.54 1.68 -15.77
N LEU A 175 -37.30 2.29 -16.68
CA LEU A 175 -37.42 3.74 -16.78
C LEU A 175 -38.09 4.37 -15.55
N ALA A 176 -39.18 3.79 -15.04
CA ALA A 176 -39.88 4.30 -13.87
C ALA A 176 -39.04 4.22 -12.57
N GLU A 177 -38.18 3.21 -12.44
CA GLU A 177 -37.26 3.04 -11.31
C GLU A 177 -36.00 3.93 -11.44
N ALA A 178 -35.42 4.03 -12.63
CA ALA A 178 -34.18 4.79 -12.84
C ALA A 178 -34.38 6.30 -13.02
N ALA A 179 -35.52 6.73 -13.58
CA ALA A 179 -35.82 8.14 -13.82
C ALA A 179 -37.34 8.44 -13.74
N PRO A 180 -37.93 8.51 -12.52
CA PRO A 180 -39.37 8.69 -12.33
C PRO A 180 -39.94 9.96 -12.97
N GLU A 181 -39.20 11.08 -12.93
CA GLU A 181 -39.62 12.34 -13.56
C GLU A 181 -39.68 12.20 -15.08
N LEU A 182 -38.64 11.63 -15.69
CA LEU A 182 -38.56 11.36 -17.13
C LEU A 182 -39.68 10.41 -17.58
N TYR A 183 -40.00 9.40 -16.77
CA TYR A 183 -41.15 8.51 -17.00
C TYR A 183 -42.48 9.29 -17.07
N SER A 184 -42.75 10.16 -16.08
CA SER A 184 -43.99 10.94 -16.03
C SER A 184 -44.12 11.92 -17.20
N MET A 185 -43.02 12.60 -17.55
CA MET A 185 -42.96 13.47 -18.73
C MET A 185 -43.21 12.67 -20.01
N ALA A 186 -42.55 11.52 -20.16
CA ALA A 186 -42.68 10.67 -21.33
C ALA A 186 -44.12 10.18 -21.53
N LYS A 187 -44.78 9.71 -20.47
CA LYS A 187 -46.19 9.32 -20.52
C LYS A 187 -47.10 10.49 -20.90
N SER A 188 -46.87 11.67 -20.32
CA SER A 188 -47.69 12.85 -20.63
C SER A 188 -47.63 13.23 -22.12
N ALA A 189 -46.43 13.29 -22.70
CA ALA A 189 -46.22 13.53 -24.13
C ALA A 189 -46.87 12.44 -25.00
N GLY A 190 -46.64 11.16 -24.67
CA GLY A 190 -47.19 10.03 -25.41
C GLY A 190 -48.72 9.96 -25.47
N THR A 191 -49.44 10.53 -24.48
CA THR A 191 -50.92 10.61 -24.53
C THR A 191 -51.45 11.64 -25.53
N LEU A 192 -50.63 12.63 -25.90
CA LEU A 192 -50.92 13.64 -26.92
C LEU A 192 -50.53 13.12 -28.31
N GLU A 193 -49.43 12.38 -28.41
CA GLU A 193 -48.87 11.82 -29.65
C GLU A 193 -49.64 10.57 -30.15
N LYS A 194 -50.89 10.76 -30.61
CA LYS A 194 -51.73 9.67 -31.15
C LYS A 194 -51.32 9.24 -32.57
N LEU A 195 -50.19 8.56 -32.68
CA LEU A 195 -49.70 7.99 -33.93
C LEU A 195 -50.49 6.73 -34.36
N LYS A 196 -50.67 6.58 -35.68
CA LYS A 196 -51.04 5.29 -36.27
C LYS A 196 -49.79 4.41 -36.27
N GLU A 197 -49.78 3.41 -35.41
CA GLU A 197 -48.63 2.55 -35.21
C GLU A 197 -48.60 1.41 -36.24
N ASP A 198 -47.76 1.55 -37.25
CA ASP A 198 -47.65 0.57 -38.34
C ASP A 198 -46.98 -0.74 -37.88
N ARG A 199 -47.34 -1.85 -38.53
CA ARG A 199 -46.92 -3.21 -38.14
C ARG A 199 -45.40 -3.36 -38.05
N GLU A 200 -44.65 -2.80 -39.00
CA GLU A 200 -43.19 -2.84 -38.98
C GLU A 200 -42.59 -2.10 -37.79
N GLN A 201 -43.21 -0.99 -37.37
CA GLN A 201 -42.75 -0.21 -36.23
C GLN A 201 -42.93 -1.01 -34.93
N ARG A 202 -44.09 -1.66 -34.76
CA ARG A 202 -44.32 -2.61 -33.66
C ARG A 202 -43.31 -3.74 -33.62
N GLU A 203 -42.96 -4.31 -34.78
CA GLU A 203 -41.96 -5.39 -34.85
C GLU A 203 -40.53 -4.89 -34.54
N ARG A 204 -40.17 -3.66 -34.95
CA ARG A 204 -38.91 -3.00 -34.56
C ARG A 204 -38.88 -2.73 -33.05
N ASP A 205 -39.95 -2.20 -32.49
CA ASP A 205 -40.09 -1.90 -31.07
C ASP A 205 -40.06 -3.17 -30.20
N ARG A 206 -40.71 -4.25 -30.64
CA ARG A 206 -40.61 -5.56 -30.00
C ARG A 206 -39.16 -6.08 -29.99
N LYS A 207 -38.48 -6.10 -31.14
CA LYS A 207 -37.08 -6.57 -31.26
C LYS A 207 -36.12 -5.78 -30.36
N LEU A 208 -36.33 -4.46 -30.23
CA LEU A 208 -35.52 -3.63 -29.33
C LEU A 208 -35.76 -3.99 -27.85
N SER A 209 -37.00 -4.30 -27.49
CA SER A 209 -37.36 -4.72 -26.12
C SER A 209 -36.79 -6.11 -25.79
N GLU A 210 -36.81 -7.04 -26.75
CA GLU A 210 -36.14 -8.35 -26.64
C GLU A 210 -34.60 -8.21 -26.55
N ALA A 211 -34.01 -7.22 -27.22
CA ALA A 211 -32.58 -6.92 -27.09
C ALA A 211 -32.23 -6.33 -25.70
N ASN A 212 -33.05 -5.41 -25.18
CA ASN A 212 -32.91 -4.88 -23.83
C ASN A 212 -32.97 -5.99 -22.75
N GLU A 213 -33.87 -6.97 -22.93
CA GLU A 213 -34.01 -8.11 -22.02
C GLU A 213 -32.76 -9.00 -22.00
N ARG A 214 -32.21 -9.34 -23.18
CA ARG A 214 -30.93 -10.06 -23.27
C ARG A 214 -29.79 -9.28 -22.62
N GLN A 215 -29.73 -7.99 -22.86
CA GLN A 215 -28.71 -7.12 -22.28
C GLN A 215 -28.81 -7.10 -20.74
N ARG A 216 -30.02 -7.00 -20.17
CA ARG A 216 -30.23 -7.14 -18.71
C ARG A 216 -29.80 -8.51 -18.19
N ALA A 217 -29.94 -9.59 -18.96
CA ALA A 217 -29.44 -10.90 -18.56
C ALA A 217 -27.89 -10.92 -18.51
N GLU A 218 -27.22 -10.48 -19.58
CA GLU A 218 -25.75 -10.35 -19.66
C GLU A 218 -25.17 -9.44 -18.56
N GLU A 219 -25.88 -8.37 -18.19
CA GLU A 219 -25.48 -7.45 -17.11
C GLU A 219 -25.63 -8.07 -15.71
N ASN A 220 -26.49 -9.08 -15.54
CA ASN A 220 -26.70 -9.77 -14.27
C ASN A 220 -25.84 -11.05 -14.12
N GLU A 221 -25.08 -11.45 -15.14
CA GLU A 221 -24.14 -12.56 -15.03
C GLU A 221 -23.08 -12.29 -13.94
N PRO A 222 -22.88 -13.23 -12.99
CA PRO A 222 -21.80 -13.12 -11.99
C PRO A 222 -20.44 -13.04 -12.68
N ARG A 223 -19.62 -12.08 -12.25
CA ARG A 223 -18.26 -11.90 -12.75
C ARG A 223 -17.28 -12.09 -11.62
N ASP A 224 -16.27 -12.92 -11.88
CA ASP A 224 -15.17 -13.15 -10.95
C ASP A 224 -14.06 -12.12 -11.20
N TYR A 225 -13.75 -11.33 -10.17
CA TYR A 225 -12.61 -10.40 -10.14
C TYR A 225 -11.58 -10.83 -9.09
N SER A 226 -11.67 -12.06 -8.58
CA SER A 226 -10.79 -12.56 -7.52
C SER A 226 -9.34 -12.61 -8.00
N THR A 227 -8.47 -12.09 -7.15
CA THR A 227 -7.01 -12.10 -7.26
C THR A 227 -6.42 -13.18 -6.38
N LYS A 228 -5.14 -13.51 -6.58
CA LYS A 228 -4.43 -14.40 -5.67
C LYS A 228 -4.14 -13.66 -4.35
N PRO A 229 -4.37 -14.28 -3.18
CA PRO A 229 -4.01 -13.67 -1.92
C PRO A 229 -2.48 -13.51 -1.84
N LEU A 230 -2.01 -12.52 -1.08
CA LEU A 230 -0.57 -12.25 -0.91
C LEU A 230 0.22 -13.49 -0.41
N SER A 231 -0.44 -14.39 0.33
CA SER A 231 0.15 -15.67 0.79
C SER A 231 0.49 -16.66 -0.32
N ALA A 232 -0.04 -16.48 -1.55
CA ALA A 232 0.28 -17.29 -2.72
C ALA A 232 1.57 -16.83 -3.44
N TYR A 233 2.21 -15.76 -2.98
CA TYR A 233 3.50 -15.29 -3.49
C TYR A 233 4.64 -15.73 -2.57
N PRO A 234 5.86 -15.93 -3.11
CA PRO A 234 7.03 -16.23 -2.29
C PRO A 234 7.38 -15.05 -1.36
N THR A 235 7.94 -15.38 -0.21
CA THR A 235 8.60 -14.43 0.69
C THR A 235 10.11 -14.62 0.59
N TYR A 236 10.87 -13.60 0.97
CA TYR A 236 12.33 -13.64 0.97
C TYR A 236 12.86 -13.41 2.37
N ALA A 237 13.90 -14.13 2.74
CA ALA A 237 14.66 -13.94 3.95
C ALA A 237 16.16 -13.92 3.63
N THR A 238 16.98 -13.37 4.53
CA THR A 238 18.43 -13.52 4.46
C THR A 238 18.85 -14.55 5.49
N GLU A 239 19.67 -15.53 5.09
CA GLU A 239 20.23 -16.55 5.98
C GLU A 239 21.74 -16.32 6.14
N LEU A 240 22.23 -16.37 7.38
CA LEU A 240 23.64 -16.37 7.74
C LEU A 240 24.01 -17.74 8.32
N THR A 241 24.99 -18.40 7.73
CA THR A 241 25.55 -19.65 8.28
C THR A 241 26.43 -19.35 9.48
N ILE A 242 26.37 -20.19 10.51
CA ILE A 242 27.12 -20.04 11.75
C ILE A 242 27.67 -21.42 12.17
N ASP A 243 28.93 -21.48 12.59
CA ASP A 243 29.61 -22.73 12.93
C ASP A 243 30.20 -22.66 14.34
N PHE A 244 29.77 -23.58 15.21
CA PHE A 244 30.22 -23.75 16.61
C PHE A 244 31.12 -25.00 16.77
N SER A 245 31.63 -25.60 15.68
CA SER A 245 32.47 -26.81 15.77
C SER A 245 33.91 -26.58 16.27
N GLY A 246 34.34 -25.32 16.39
CA GLY A 246 35.62 -24.93 16.98
C GLY A 246 35.46 -24.12 18.29
N ASP A 247 36.58 -23.79 18.93
CA ASP A 247 36.62 -23.10 20.24
C ASP A 247 35.96 -21.71 20.26
N VAL A 248 35.82 -21.07 19.09
CA VAL A 248 35.19 -19.76 18.92
C VAL A 248 34.15 -19.85 17.80
N PRO A 249 32.89 -19.42 18.03
CA PRO A 249 31.87 -19.34 16.99
C PRO A 249 32.29 -18.49 15.80
N GLN A 250 32.10 -19.02 14.58
CA GLN A 250 32.38 -18.31 13.35
C GLN A 250 31.10 -18.09 12.54
N ALA A 251 30.91 -16.86 12.07
CA ALA A 251 29.98 -16.58 10.99
C ALA A 251 30.56 -17.12 9.67
N GLY A 252 29.69 -17.58 8.79
CA GLY A 252 30.00 -18.04 7.43
C GLY A 252 29.36 -17.13 6.39
N ALA A 253 29.05 -17.71 5.23
CA ALA A 253 28.39 -16.99 4.14
C ALA A 253 26.99 -16.49 4.53
N ALA A 254 26.66 -15.29 4.05
CA ALA A 254 25.32 -14.73 4.07
C ALA A 254 24.71 -14.78 2.67
N GLY A 255 23.43 -15.15 2.56
CA GLY A 255 22.73 -15.26 1.28
C GLY A 255 21.22 -15.03 1.43
N GLU A 256 20.59 -14.64 0.34
CA GLU A 256 19.13 -14.60 0.26
C GLU A 256 18.57 -16.02 0.05
N VAL A 257 17.43 -16.29 0.68
CA VAL A 257 16.66 -17.53 0.55
C VAL A 257 15.22 -17.19 0.23
N THR A 258 14.73 -17.73 -0.89
CA THR A 258 13.31 -17.71 -1.25
C THR A 258 12.56 -18.71 -0.39
N ILE A 259 11.61 -18.22 0.40
CA ILE A 259 10.63 -19.02 1.13
C ILE A 259 9.42 -19.19 0.20
N PRO A 260 9.10 -20.41 -0.26
CA PRO A 260 7.93 -20.63 -1.12
C PRO A 260 6.65 -20.26 -0.37
N PRO A 261 5.56 -19.90 -1.08
CA PRO A 261 4.25 -19.75 -0.45
C PRO A 261 3.91 -21.06 0.28
N ALA A 262 3.24 -20.95 1.42
CA ALA A 262 2.71 -22.13 2.09
C ALA A 262 1.67 -22.79 1.17
N GLU A 263 1.81 -24.09 0.93
CA GLU A 263 0.81 -24.85 0.17
C GLU A 263 -0.55 -24.72 0.87
N ALA A 264 -1.57 -24.35 0.09
CA ALA A 264 -2.93 -24.03 0.55
C ALA A 264 -3.90 -25.19 0.26
#